data_AF-A0A7W0UE83-F1
#
_entry.id   AF-A0A7W0UE83-F1
#
_cell.length_a   1.000
_cell.length_b   1.000
_cell.length_c   1.000
_cell.angle_alpha   90.00
_cell.angle_beta   90.00
_cell.angle_gamma   90.00
#
_symmetry.space_group_name_H-M   'P 1'
#
loop_
_entity.id
_entity.type
_entity.pdbx_description
1 polymer ?
#
loop_
_entity_poly.entity_id
_entity_poly.type
_entity_poly.pdbx_seq_one_letter_code
_entity_poly.pdbx_strand_id
1 'polypeptide(L)'
;MSLRTARAAFLVIATVVALFAAAGQAQARSWVIQGDTVIGGYLVKKDGTLQGALERFGPPSRKLRDRASGWNGCDVTWRRLGLRIYFYNLGGRDPCVPQYGYFRNALMIGKRWRTANGLQVGDPMRSILRHHPAAERLATGAWWALVTRAFPYGDGGTYAGLAAKVNRGSVSAFSIYFQAGGE
;
A
#
# COMPACT_ATOMS: atom_id res chain seq x y z
N MET A 1 28.06 -29.51 -50.58
CA MET A 1 27.21 -28.68 -49.69
C MET A 1 27.63 -28.98 -48.25
N SER A 2 28.42 -28.10 -47.64
CA SER A 2 29.21 -28.40 -46.43
C SER A 2 28.43 -28.05 -45.16
N LEU A 3 28.34 -28.99 -44.21
CA LEU A 3 27.66 -28.87 -42.91
C LEU A 3 28.12 -27.68 -42.02
N ARG A 4 29.16 -26.94 -42.42
CA ARG A 4 29.77 -25.87 -41.64
C ARG A 4 29.02 -24.54 -41.70
N THR A 5 28.33 -24.22 -42.81
CA THR A 5 27.57 -22.96 -42.95
C THR A 5 26.23 -22.97 -42.22
N ALA A 6 25.59 -24.14 -42.07
CA ALA A 6 24.31 -24.27 -41.34
C ALA A 6 24.44 -24.03 -39.82
N ARG A 7 25.62 -24.31 -39.22
CA ARG A 7 25.85 -24.14 -37.77
C ARG A 7 26.05 -22.68 -37.36
N ALA A 8 26.61 -21.84 -38.24
CA ALA A 8 26.84 -20.43 -37.95
C ALA A 8 25.54 -19.60 -37.95
N ALA A 9 24.60 -19.91 -38.86
CA ALA A 9 23.31 -19.22 -38.92
C ALA A 9 22.42 -19.52 -37.70
N PHE A 10 22.47 -20.73 -37.15
CA PHE A 10 21.68 -21.12 -35.97
C PHE A 10 22.16 -20.46 -34.67
N LEU A 11 23.47 -20.22 -34.53
CA LEU A 11 24.04 -19.60 -33.33
C LEU A 11 23.70 -18.10 -33.21
N VAL A 12 23.61 -17.38 -34.33
CA VAL A 12 23.27 -15.94 -34.36
C VAL A 12 21.79 -15.71 -34.04
N ILE A 13 20.90 -16.58 -34.52
CA ILE A 13 19.45 -16.46 -34.24
C ILE A 13 19.16 -16.76 -32.75
N ALA A 14 19.86 -17.73 -32.15
CA ALA A 14 19.70 -18.06 -30.73
C ALA A 14 20.17 -16.92 -29.80
N THR A 15 21.18 -16.12 -30.19
CA THR A 15 21.66 -14.99 -29.38
C THR A 15 20.73 -13.78 -29.45
N VAL A 16 20.11 -13.52 -30.61
CA VAL A 16 19.16 -12.40 -30.76
C VAL A 16 17.86 -12.67 -29.98
N VAL A 17 17.36 -13.91 -29.94
CA VAL A 17 16.15 -14.26 -29.17
C VAL A 17 16.41 -14.20 -27.65
N ALA A 18 17.61 -14.55 -27.18
CA ALA A 18 17.96 -14.48 -25.76
C ALA A 18 18.09 -13.03 -25.23
N LEU A 19 18.47 -12.07 -26.09
CA LEU A 19 18.60 -10.65 -25.70
C LEU A 19 17.24 -9.95 -25.52
N PHE A 20 16.17 -10.41 -26.19
CA PHE A 20 14.83 -9.84 -26.01
C PHE A 20 14.07 -10.44 -24.81
N ALA A 21 14.47 -11.61 -24.30
CA ALA A 21 13.80 -12.26 -23.17
C ALA A 21 14.20 -11.67 -21.79
N ALA A 22 15.35 -10.98 -21.70
CA ALA A 22 15.83 -10.37 -20.46
C ALA A 22 15.29 -8.96 -20.19
N ALA A 23 14.53 -8.37 -21.12
CA ALA A 23 13.67 -7.23 -20.85
C ALA A 23 12.40 -7.68 -20.09
N GLY A 24 12.59 -8.53 -19.08
CA GLY A 24 11.56 -9.02 -18.18
C GLY A 24 11.06 -7.85 -17.34
N GLN A 25 10.03 -7.18 -17.87
CA GLN A 25 9.03 -6.41 -17.17
C GLN A 25 9.51 -5.88 -15.81
N ALA A 26 10.17 -4.73 -15.80
CA ALA A 26 10.07 -3.83 -14.67
C ALA A 26 8.59 -3.42 -14.59
N GLN A 27 7.75 -4.30 -14.04
CA GLN A 27 6.33 -4.10 -13.88
C GLN A 27 6.18 -2.76 -13.18
N ALA A 28 5.68 -1.76 -13.92
CA ALA A 28 5.61 -0.41 -13.43
C ALA A 28 4.87 -0.46 -12.09
N ARG A 29 5.59 -0.26 -10.98
CA ARG A 29 5.01 -0.40 -9.64
C ARG A 29 3.81 0.52 -9.59
N SER A 30 2.61 -0.04 -9.58
CA SER A 30 1.40 0.74 -9.53
C SER A 30 1.25 1.28 -8.11
N TRP A 31 1.16 2.60 -7.98
CA TRP A 31 0.94 3.28 -6.70
C TRP A 31 -0.56 3.53 -6.50
N VAL A 32 -1.36 2.48 -6.76
CA VAL A 32 -2.81 2.50 -6.77
C VAL A 32 -3.35 1.88 -5.49
N ILE A 33 -4.29 2.56 -4.85
CA ILE A 33 -5.01 2.11 -3.67
C ILE A 33 -6.36 1.54 -4.13
N GLN A 34 -6.60 0.26 -3.83
CA GLN A 34 -7.89 -0.39 -4.15
C GLN A 34 -8.67 -0.54 -2.84
N GLY A 35 -9.57 0.42 -2.60
CA GLY A 35 -10.32 0.52 -1.35
C GLY A 35 -9.39 0.47 -0.12
N ASP A 36 -9.69 -0.43 0.80
CA ASP A 36 -8.94 -0.71 2.04
C ASP A 36 -8.24 -2.09 1.99
N THR A 37 -8.12 -2.71 0.81
CA THR A 37 -7.62 -4.09 0.67
C THR A 37 -6.25 -4.18 0.02
N VAL A 38 -5.87 -3.19 -0.81
CA VAL A 38 -4.59 -3.18 -1.52
C VAL A 38 -3.93 -1.81 -1.49
N ILE A 39 -2.66 -1.75 -1.10
CA ILE A 39 -1.81 -0.56 -1.17
C ILE A 39 -0.72 -0.80 -2.21
N GLY A 40 -0.91 -0.27 -3.41
CA GLY A 40 0.07 -0.37 -4.49
C GLY A 40 0.55 -1.80 -4.72
N GLY A 41 -0.30 -2.82 -4.60
CA GLY A 41 0.03 -4.25 -4.73
C GLY A 41 0.36 -4.99 -3.43
N TYR A 42 0.52 -4.29 -2.29
CA TYR A 42 0.58 -4.94 -0.98
C TYR A 42 -0.84 -5.32 -0.53
N LEU A 43 -1.07 -6.59 -0.20
CA LEU A 43 -2.40 -7.18 0.00
C LEU A 43 -2.86 -7.07 1.46
N VAL A 44 -3.16 -5.86 1.92
CA VAL A 44 -3.52 -5.52 3.32
C VAL A 44 -4.38 -6.57 4.05
N LYS A 45 -5.46 -7.05 3.43
CA LYS A 45 -6.39 -8.01 4.08
C LYS A 45 -6.07 -9.49 3.82
N LYS A 46 -5.33 -9.80 2.76
CA LYS A 46 -5.00 -11.20 2.38
C LYS A 46 -3.65 -11.64 2.96
N ASP A 47 -2.69 -10.72 2.96
CA ASP A 47 -1.36 -10.87 3.54
C ASP A 47 -0.96 -9.52 4.15
N GLY A 48 -1.55 -9.24 5.32
CA GLY A 48 -1.31 -8.02 6.08
C GLY A 48 -0.01 -8.03 6.89
N THR A 49 0.96 -8.87 6.53
CA THR A 49 2.19 -9.02 7.32
C THR A 49 3.25 -7.97 7.01
N LEU A 50 4.14 -7.70 7.96
CA LEU A 50 5.33 -6.90 7.71
C LEU A 50 6.20 -7.54 6.61
N GLN A 51 6.28 -8.88 6.57
CA GLN A 51 6.97 -9.60 5.49
C GLN A 51 6.39 -9.26 4.11
N GLY A 52 5.08 -9.37 3.91
CA GLY A 52 4.44 -9.03 2.64
C GLY A 52 4.68 -7.57 2.23
N ALA A 53 4.73 -6.65 3.19
CA ALA A 53 5.08 -5.25 2.91
C ALA A 53 6.55 -5.09 2.48
N LEU A 54 7.49 -5.83 3.11
CA LEU A 54 8.91 -5.82 2.74
C LEU A 54 9.15 -6.42 1.36
N GLU A 55 8.47 -7.52 1.03
CA GLU A 55 8.52 -8.14 -0.30
C GLU A 55 7.99 -7.16 -1.36
N ARG A 56 6.91 -6.44 -1.05
CA ARG A 56 6.31 -5.50 -2.01
C ARG A 56 7.10 -4.22 -2.20
N PHE A 57 7.54 -3.58 -1.11
CA PHE A 57 8.11 -2.24 -1.14
C PHE A 57 9.63 -2.22 -1.06
N GLY A 58 10.25 -3.36 -0.72
CA GLY A 58 11.67 -3.47 -0.42
C GLY A 58 12.03 -2.98 1.00
N PRO A 59 13.33 -2.84 1.31
CA PRO A 59 13.78 -2.40 2.63
C PRO A 59 13.24 -1.00 3.01
N PRO A 60 12.81 -0.79 4.25
CA PRO A 60 12.32 0.51 4.70
C PRO A 60 13.48 1.44 5.03
N SER A 61 13.24 2.74 4.94
CA SER A 61 14.18 3.76 5.40
C SER A 61 14.23 3.88 6.92
N ARG A 62 13.21 3.39 7.63
CA ARG A 62 13.14 3.39 9.09
C ARG A 62 12.19 2.28 9.55
N LYS A 63 12.59 1.57 10.59
CA LYS A 63 11.77 0.59 11.31
C LYS A 63 12.01 0.82 12.79
N LEU A 64 11.02 1.36 13.51
CA LEU A 64 11.11 1.58 14.95
C LEU A 64 10.06 0.78 15.69
N ARG A 65 10.50 0.13 16.75
CA ARG A 65 9.59 -0.48 17.71
C ARG A 65 8.99 0.61 18.58
N ASP A 66 7.67 0.65 18.62
CA ASP A 66 6.92 1.51 19.52
C ASP A 66 6.59 0.70 20.77
N ARG A 67 7.30 1.00 21.86
CA ARG A 67 7.05 0.43 23.19
C ARG A 67 6.30 1.40 24.10
N ALA A 68 6.17 2.67 23.69
CA ALA A 68 5.68 3.73 24.55
C ALA A 68 4.14 3.82 24.53
N SER A 69 3.50 3.37 23.46
CA SER A 69 2.05 3.42 23.33
C SER A 69 1.30 2.32 24.11
N GLY A 70 1.99 1.44 24.84
CA GLY A 70 1.39 0.28 25.53
C GLY A 70 0.97 -0.85 24.57
N TRP A 71 0.78 -0.53 23.30
CA TRP A 71 0.57 -1.47 22.20
C TRP A 71 1.94 -1.89 21.65
N ASN A 72 2.23 -3.18 21.67
CA ASN A 72 3.44 -3.73 21.07
C ASN A 72 3.37 -3.50 19.55
N GLY A 73 3.97 -2.41 19.08
CA GLY A 73 3.83 -1.90 17.72
C GLY A 73 5.15 -1.70 16.99
N CYS A 74 5.08 -1.63 15.66
CA CYS A 74 6.20 -1.35 14.79
C CYS A 74 5.85 -0.29 13.75
N ASP A 75 6.56 0.84 13.81
CA ASP A 75 6.45 1.92 12.86
C ASP A 75 7.45 1.76 11.72
N VAL A 76 6.95 1.54 10.51
CA VAL A 76 7.78 1.26 9.33
C VAL A 76 7.55 2.32 8.27
N THR A 77 8.63 2.94 7.81
CA THR A 77 8.57 4.08 6.87
C THR A 77 9.43 3.84 5.64
N TRP A 78 8.83 4.05 4.46
CA TRP A 78 9.50 4.14 3.16
C TRP A 78 9.45 5.59 2.66
N ARG A 79 10.41 6.41 3.07
CA ARG A 79 10.46 7.85 2.75
C ARG A 79 10.40 8.13 1.25
N ARG A 80 11.16 7.38 0.44
CA ARG A 80 11.16 7.52 -1.03
C ARG A 80 9.81 7.22 -1.68
N LEU A 81 8.92 6.52 -0.97
CA LEU A 81 7.58 6.19 -1.43
C LEU A 81 6.51 7.10 -0.82
N GLY A 82 6.84 7.90 0.20
CA GLY A 82 5.84 8.62 0.99
C GLY A 82 4.88 7.66 1.69
N LEU A 83 5.37 6.53 2.19
CA LEU A 83 4.55 5.50 2.83
C LEU A 83 5.02 5.27 4.26
N ARG A 84 4.07 5.23 5.19
CA ARG A 84 4.26 4.80 6.57
C ARG A 84 3.19 3.76 6.89
N ILE A 85 3.59 2.63 7.48
CA ILE A 85 2.68 1.58 7.94
C ILE A 85 3.00 1.30 9.40
N TYR A 86 1.96 1.20 10.21
CA TYR A 86 2.05 0.73 11.58
C TYR A 86 1.61 -0.73 11.64
N PHE A 87 2.45 -1.57 12.23
CA PHE A 87 2.17 -2.97 12.48
C PHE A 87 2.01 -3.23 13.97
N TYR A 88 1.21 -4.21 14.35
CA TYR A 88 0.98 -4.60 15.74
C TYR A 88 1.05 -6.12 15.88
N ASN A 89 1.16 -6.60 17.12
CA ASN A 89 0.99 -8.00 17.46
C ASN A 89 0.41 -8.12 18.88
N LEU A 90 -0.80 -8.69 19.00
CA LEU A 90 -1.48 -8.88 20.29
C LEU A 90 -1.05 -10.18 21.01
N GLY A 91 -0.32 -11.07 20.34
CA GLY A 91 0.21 -12.32 20.91
C GLY A 91 1.57 -12.18 21.59
N GLY A 92 2.00 -10.94 21.93
CA GLY A 92 3.25 -10.67 22.64
C GLY A 92 4.55 -10.82 21.83
N ARG A 93 4.49 -11.23 20.56
CA ARG A 93 5.68 -11.34 19.68
C ARG A 93 6.07 -9.97 19.15
N ASP A 94 7.37 -9.75 18.88
CA ASP A 94 7.84 -8.46 18.37
C ASP A 94 7.30 -8.19 16.94
N PRO A 95 6.42 -7.18 16.73
CA PRO A 95 5.84 -6.86 15.42
C PRO A 95 6.86 -6.28 14.43
N CYS A 96 8.06 -5.90 14.87
CA CYS A 96 9.13 -5.48 13.97
C CYS A 96 9.90 -6.64 13.33
N VAL A 97 9.61 -7.88 13.75
CA VAL A 97 10.04 -9.09 13.06
C VAL A 97 9.06 -9.36 11.90
N PRO A 98 9.53 -9.58 10.66
CA PRO A 98 8.68 -9.66 9.46
C PRO A 98 7.46 -10.58 9.59
N GLN A 99 7.62 -11.74 10.21
CA GLN A 99 6.59 -12.76 10.35
C GLN A 99 5.58 -12.50 11.49
N TYR A 100 5.80 -11.50 12.34
CA TYR A 100 4.97 -11.22 13.51
C TYR A 100 4.23 -9.89 13.45
N GLY A 101 4.62 -8.96 12.59
CA GLY A 101 3.92 -7.69 12.44
C GLY A 101 2.68 -7.83 11.57
N TYR A 102 1.51 -7.44 12.08
CA TYR A 102 0.26 -7.39 11.32
C TYR A 102 -0.20 -5.95 11.10
N PHE A 103 -0.74 -5.68 9.91
CA PHE A 103 -1.14 -4.35 9.48
C PHE A 103 -2.20 -3.75 10.40
N ARG A 104 -1.94 -2.55 10.93
CA ARG A 104 -2.94 -1.73 11.64
C ARG A 104 -3.47 -0.63 10.75
N ASN A 105 -2.58 0.22 10.27
CA ASN A 105 -2.94 1.39 9.49
C ASN A 105 -1.78 1.84 8.63
N ALA A 106 -2.09 2.56 7.55
CA ALA A 106 -1.11 3.17 6.67
C ALA A 106 -1.43 4.63 6.41
N LEU A 107 -0.38 5.43 6.21
CA LEU A 107 -0.46 6.79 5.71
C LEU A 107 0.35 6.89 4.41
N MET A 108 -0.28 7.40 3.36
CA MET A 108 0.31 7.55 2.03
C MET A 108 0.28 9.02 1.64
N ILE A 109 1.44 9.58 1.33
CA ILE A 109 1.65 10.98 0.96
C ILE A 109 2.43 11.11 -0.34
N GLY A 110 2.29 12.25 -0.99
CA GLY A 110 2.97 12.57 -2.24
C GLY A 110 2.21 12.11 -3.47
N LYS A 111 2.42 12.86 -4.56
CA LYS A 111 1.59 12.81 -5.78
C LYS A 111 1.57 11.46 -6.50
N ARG A 112 2.40 10.48 -6.14
CA ARG A 112 2.35 9.17 -6.81
C ARG A 112 1.13 8.34 -6.43
N TRP A 113 0.59 8.56 -5.22
CA TRP A 113 -0.52 7.77 -4.72
C TRP A 113 -1.85 8.24 -5.29
N ARG A 114 -2.61 7.28 -5.80
CA ARG A 114 -3.98 7.50 -6.28
C ARG A 114 -4.88 6.33 -5.89
N THR A 115 -6.18 6.58 -5.75
CA THR A 115 -7.18 5.52 -5.62
C THR A 115 -7.46 4.87 -6.97
N ALA A 116 -8.05 3.67 -6.98
CA ALA A 116 -8.49 3.00 -8.20
C ALA A 116 -9.47 3.88 -9.03
N ASN A 117 -10.34 4.63 -8.34
CA ASN A 117 -11.29 5.56 -8.97
C ASN A 117 -10.64 6.85 -9.50
N GLY A 118 -9.32 7.03 -9.36
CA GLY A 118 -8.56 8.14 -9.95
C GLY A 118 -8.28 9.35 -9.05
N LEU A 119 -8.80 9.40 -7.81
CA LEU A 119 -8.47 10.48 -6.87
C LEU A 119 -6.99 10.39 -6.47
N GLN A 120 -6.24 11.47 -6.57
CA GLN A 120 -4.79 11.51 -6.34
C GLN A 120 -4.40 12.50 -5.23
N VAL A 121 -3.28 12.22 -4.55
CA VAL A 121 -2.70 13.22 -3.63
C VAL A 121 -2.27 14.46 -4.43
N GLY A 122 -2.74 15.63 -3.99
CA GLY A 122 -2.58 16.92 -4.66
C GLY A 122 -3.84 17.40 -5.37
N ASP A 123 -4.84 16.54 -5.58
CA ASP A 123 -6.10 16.95 -6.20
C ASP A 123 -6.85 17.96 -5.32
N PRO A 124 -7.61 18.89 -5.91
CA PRO A 124 -8.44 19.79 -5.12
C PRO A 124 -9.54 19.02 -4.39
N MET A 125 -9.96 19.50 -3.22
CA MET A 125 -10.98 18.85 -2.37
C MET A 125 -12.26 18.49 -3.15
N ARG A 126 -12.69 19.34 -4.08
CA ARG A 126 -13.86 19.10 -4.95
C ARG A 126 -13.76 17.80 -5.78
N SER A 127 -12.56 17.28 -5.99
CA SER A 127 -12.33 16.01 -6.68
C SER A 127 -12.77 14.81 -5.86
N ILE A 128 -12.84 14.91 -4.53
CA ILE A 128 -13.24 13.81 -3.66
C ILE A 128 -14.61 13.28 -4.08
N LEU A 129 -15.64 14.14 -4.10
CA LEU A 129 -17.00 13.72 -4.45
C LEU A 129 -17.16 13.33 -5.93
N ARG A 130 -16.29 13.82 -6.82
CA ARG A 130 -16.29 13.40 -8.23
C ARG A 130 -15.83 11.95 -8.40
N HIS A 131 -14.79 11.54 -7.65
CA HIS A 131 -14.22 10.19 -7.74
C HIS A 131 -14.81 9.20 -6.72
N HIS A 132 -15.41 9.72 -5.65
CA HIS A 132 -16.03 8.98 -4.56
C HIS A 132 -17.34 9.69 -4.14
N PRO A 133 -18.44 9.50 -4.89
CA PRO A 133 -19.70 10.21 -4.65
C PRO A 133 -20.32 9.92 -3.27
N ALA A 134 -20.04 8.75 -2.69
CA ALA A 134 -20.50 8.36 -1.36
C ALA A 134 -19.56 8.80 -0.22
N ALA A 135 -18.59 9.68 -0.50
CA ALA A 135 -17.63 10.10 0.51
C ALA A 135 -18.26 11.02 1.56
N GLU A 136 -17.95 10.76 2.82
CA GLU A 136 -18.49 11.50 3.96
C GLU A 136 -17.38 12.24 4.70
N ARG A 137 -17.63 13.49 5.09
CA ARG A 137 -16.68 14.25 5.90
C ARG A 137 -16.75 13.78 7.35
N LEU A 138 -15.61 13.35 7.89
CA LEU A 138 -15.50 12.93 9.30
C LEU A 138 -15.58 14.15 10.24
N ALA A 139 -16.02 13.92 11.48
CA ALA A 139 -16.25 14.96 12.49
C ALA A 139 -15.01 15.86 12.76
N THR A 140 -13.80 15.32 12.61
CA THR A 140 -12.54 16.07 12.76
C THR A 140 -12.26 17.07 11.62
N GLY A 141 -13.13 17.15 10.61
CA GLY A 141 -13.16 18.16 9.54
C GLY A 141 -12.08 18.01 8.47
N ALA A 142 -10.89 17.50 8.83
CA ALA A 142 -9.76 17.35 7.92
C ALA A 142 -9.80 16.05 7.11
N TRP A 143 -10.68 15.10 7.43
CA TRP A 143 -10.72 13.78 6.82
C TRP A 143 -12.06 13.49 6.16
N TRP A 144 -12.00 12.79 5.03
CA TRP A 144 -13.16 12.29 4.29
C TRP A 144 -13.07 10.77 4.22
N ALA A 145 -14.08 10.07 4.72
CA ALA A 145 -14.25 8.64 4.47
C ALA A 145 -14.57 8.43 3.00
N LEU A 146 -13.72 7.70 2.29
CA LEU A 146 -13.94 7.31 0.89
C LEU A 146 -14.55 5.91 0.79
N VAL A 147 -14.19 5.05 1.75
CA VAL A 147 -14.77 3.72 1.93
C VAL A 147 -15.12 3.57 3.39
N THR A 148 -16.40 3.37 3.66
CA THR A 148 -16.93 3.09 4.99
C THR A 148 -17.13 1.59 5.17
N ARG A 149 -16.78 1.07 6.34
CA ARG A 149 -16.92 -0.34 6.71
C ARG A 149 -17.71 -0.45 8.00
N ALA A 150 -18.55 -1.47 8.12
CA ALA A 150 -19.17 -1.81 9.39
C ALA A 150 -18.11 -2.39 10.35
N PHE A 151 -18.25 -2.08 11.64
CA PHE A 151 -17.55 -2.85 12.66
C PHE A 151 -18.11 -4.29 12.68
N PRO A 152 -17.24 -5.32 12.62
CA PRO A 152 -17.67 -6.72 12.68
C PRO A 152 -18.00 -7.17 14.11
N TYR A 153 -17.69 -6.36 15.14
CA TYR A 153 -17.90 -6.66 16.56
C TYR A 153 -18.42 -5.41 17.29
N GLY A 154 -19.10 -5.59 18.44
CA GLY A 154 -19.70 -4.52 19.25
C GLY A 154 -21.13 -4.13 18.85
N ASP A 155 -21.64 -3.02 19.40
CA ASP A 155 -23.04 -2.53 19.26
C ASP A 155 -23.36 -1.92 17.87
N GLY A 156 -22.63 -2.32 16.84
CA GLY A 156 -22.71 -1.75 15.50
C GLY A 156 -21.91 -0.45 15.33
N GLY A 157 -22.02 0.15 14.15
CA GLY A 157 -21.30 1.36 13.75
C GLY A 157 -20.36 1.15 12.56
N THR A 158 -19.70 2.23 12.15
CA THR A 158 -18.81 2.20 10.99
C THR A 158 -17.48 2.90 11.22
N TYR A 159 -16.49 2.53 10.41
CA TYR A 159 -15.20 3.21 10.34
C TYR A 159 -14.80 3.50 8.89
N ALA A 160 -13.92 4.48 8.72
CA ALA A 160 -13.34 4.80 7.42
C ALA A 160 -12.20 3.81 7.09
N GLY A 161 -12.50 2.75 6.35
CA GLY A 161 -11.50 1.80 5.87
C GLY A 161 -10.48 2.47 4.94
N LEU A 162 -10.93 3.42 4.11
CA LEU A 162 -10.09 4.34 3.33
C LEU A 162 -10.55 5.76 3.57
N ALA A 163 -9.62 6.66 3.87
CA ALA A 163 -9.89 8.08 4.04
C ALA A 163 -8.90 8.96 3.25
N ALA A 164 -9.35 10.15 2.85
CA ALA A 164 -8.52 11.22 2.32
C ALA A 164 -8.39 12.35 3.34
N LYS A 165 -7.17 12.83 3.57
CA LYS A 165 -6.93 14.04 4.35
C LYS A 165 -6.91 15.25 3.44
N VAL A 166 -7.68 16.28 3.77
CA VAL A 166 -7.63 17.59 3.11
C VAL A 166 -6.78 18.54 3.93
N ASN A 167 -5.85 19.23 3.28
CA ASN A 167 -5.10 20.33 3.86
C ASN A 167 -5.04 21.47 2.85
N ARG A 168 -5.33 22.70 3.27
CA ARG A 168 -5.35 23.90 2.39
C ARG A 168 -6.12 23.67 1.08
N GLY A 169 -7.30 23.05 1.17
CA GLY A 169 -8.19 22.81 0.03
C GLY A 169 -7.78 21.71 -0.94
N SER A 170 -6.71 20.94 -0.65
CA SER A 170 -6.24 19.84 -1.51
C SER A 170 -6.07 18.54 -0.73
N VAL A 171 -6.22 17.40 -1.42
CA VAL A 171 -5.92 16.08 -0.87
C VAL A 171 -4.43 16.01 -0.55
N SER A 172 -4.10 15.81 0.73
CA SER A 172 -2.74 15.83 1.25
C SER A 172 -2.20 14.45 1.61
N ALA A 173 -3.10 13.50 1.90
CA ALA A 173 -2.75 12.12 2.21
C ALA A 173 -3.95 11.20 1.98
N PHE A 174 -3.65 9.92 1.81
CA PHE A 174 -4.62 8.84 2.03
C PHE A 174 -4.25 8.09 3.31
N SER A 175 -5.26 7.56 3.98
CA SER A 175 -5.10 6.68 5.13
C SER A 175 -5.94 5.43 4.95
N ILE A 176 -5.36 4.27 5.24
CA ILE A 176 -6.12 3.02 5.38
C ILE A 176 -6.09 2.63 6.84
N TYR A 177 -7.25 2.30 7.37
CA TYR A 177 -7.41 1.76 8.71
C TYR A 177 -7.92 0.32 8.61
N PHE A 178 -7.22 -0.59 9.26
CA PHE A 178 -7.71 -1.93 9.50
C PHE A 178 -8.01 -2.05 10.98
N GLN A 179 -9.21 -2.52 11.30
CA GLN A 179 -9.55 -2.79 12.68
C GLN A 179 -8.76 -4.01 13.16
N ALA A 180 -7.85 -3.79 14.08
CA ALA A 180 -7.42 -4.82 15.02
C ALA A 180 -8.56 -5.04 16.02
N GLY A 181 -9.04 -6.28 16.17
CA GLY A 181 -9.99 -6.64 17.23
C GLY A 181 -9.33 -6.77 18.60
N GLY A 182 -10.12 -6.61 19.66
CA GLY A 182 -9.79 -6.80 21.08
C GLY A 182 -9.62 -5.48 21.84
N GLU A 183 -10.37 -5.17 22.89
CA GLU A 183 -11.10 -6.08 23.82
C GLU A 183 -12.55 -6.39 23.44
#